data_AF-A0A395IZB1-F1
#
_entry.id   AF-A0A395IZB1-F1
#
_cell.length_a   1.000
_cell.length_b   1.000
_cell.length_c   1.000
_cell.angle_alpha   90.00
_cell.angle_beta   90.00
_cell.angle_gamma   90.00
#
_symmetry.space_group_name_H-M   'P 1'
#
loop_
_entity.id
_entity.type
_entity.pdbx_description
1 polymer ?
#
loop_
_entity_poly.entity_id
_entity_poly.type
_entity_poly.pdbx_seq_one_letter_code
_entity_poly.pdbx_strand_id
1 'polypeptide(L)'
;MRSAIILGFLASVALACDNPQSPGHACASAFAASPEEAVSFCATYTKSVNTATTGLPAFATACANKPKKLSSACSCLQVPTTLATLVKSSAAPSVASGYPPVVNATDFRGSYARAPTPPAYKPAHKPVKTKVATRTSIPVAAGGAYRPRVTTAPPAPAGCKATAYGNIAGIVARCTNIVLHNIAVPAGATLDLRNLRDGSTVTFSGTTTFGTTPISGFDPVLIHGRGITITGAPGHVIEGNGAAYWDGLGSNGGGKKPNHFIVVEDVVNSVITNLNIKNWPVHCFYINRAKGLTISGLTLDNSAGDAPNSKSHGDKASHNSDGFDISSSDRVTIKNTVVKNQDDCVAVTSGTNILITGMTCSGGHGLSIGSIGGKSNNIVSGVTFSDSTITNSRNGCRIKSKLR
;
A
#
# COMPACT_ATOMS: atom_id res chain seq x y z
N MET A 1 -10.11 -49.48 -6.33
CA MET A 1 -10.92 -48.28 -6.02
C MET A 1 -10.22 -47.46 -4.95
N ARG A 2 -9.68 -46.28 -5.29
CA ARG A 2 -9.33 -45.21 -4.33
C ARG A 2 -9.48 -43.87 -5.08
N SER A 3 -10.57 -43.16 -4.80
CA SER A 3 -10.88 -41.89 -5.47
C SER A 3 -10.06 -40.76 -4.86
N ALA A 4 -9.35 -40.00 -5.69
CA ALA A 4 -8.74 -38.74 -5.29
C ALA A 4 -9.77 -37.61 -5.46
N ILE A 5 -10.15 -36.97 -4.35
CA ILE A 5 -10.99 -35.77 -4.38
C ILE A 5 -10.08 -34.56 -4.62
N ILE A 6 -10.09 -34.02 -5.84
CA ILE A 6 -9.44 -32.75 -6.16
C ILE A 6 -10.42 -31.63 -5.81
N LEU A 7 -10.24 -31.00 -4.65
CA LEU A 7 -10.95 -29.76 -4.31
C LEU A 7 -10.27 -28.57 -5.01
N GLY A 8 -10.81 -28.15 -6.14
CA GLY A 8 -10.37 -26.94 -6.83
C GLY A 8 -10.80 -25.69 -6.05
N PHE A 9 -9.86 -25.04 -5.36
CA PHE A 9 -10.10 -23.72 -4.76
C PHE A 9 -10.15 -22.64 -5.85
N LEU A 10 -11.38 -22.28 -6.26
CA LEU A 10 -11.62 -21.04 -7.00
C LEU A 10 -11.38 -19.85 -6.06
N ALA A 11 -10.28 -19.13 -6.27
CA ALA A 11 -9.98 -17.91 -5.54
C ALA A 11 -10.92 -16.78 -6.00
N SER A 12 -11.83 -16.36 -5.12
CA SER A 12 -12.72 -15.21 -5.33
C SER A 12 -11.92 -13.91 -5.37
N VAL A 13 -11.46 -13.51 -6.55
CA VAL A 13 -10.83 -12.20 -6.76
C VAL A 13 -11.93 -11.14 -6.70
N ALA A 14 -12.05 -10.45 -5.56
CA ALA A 14 -12.86 -9.25 -5.44
C ALA A 14 -12.17 -8.10 -6.20
N LEU A 15 -12.50 -7.93 -7.48
CA LEU A 15 -12.15 -6.72 -8.23
C LEU A 15 -12.99 -5.56 -7.68
N ALA A 16 -12.35 -4.43 -7.41
CA ALA A 16 -13.07 -3.19 -7.09
C ALA A 16 -13.82 -2.72 -8.33
N CYS A 17 -15.13 -2.58 -8.23
CA CYS A 17 -15.98 -2.14 -9.33
C CYS A 17 -15.89 -0.64 -9.54
N ASP A 18 -15.68 -0.24 -10.80
CA ASP A 18 -15.75 1.15 -11.23
C ASP A 18 -17.19 1.67 -11.08
N ASN A 19 -17.35 2.87 -10.53
CA ASN A 19 -18.67 3.51 -10.42
C ASN A 19 -19.14 3.95 -11.81
N PRO A 20 -20.30 3.45 -12.33
CA PRO A 20 -20.81 3.83 -13.65
C PRO A 20 -21.23 5.30 -13.76
N GLN A 21 -21.36 6.02 -12.64
CA GLN A 21 -21.63 7.46 -12.58
C GLN A 21 -20.36 8.33 -12.50
N SER A 22 -19.16 7.73 -12.35
CA SER A 22 -17.92 8.51 -12.29
C SER A 22 -17.42 8.90 -13.70
N PRO A 23 -17.16 10.19 -13.95
CA PRO A 23 -16.63 10.63 -15.24
C PRO A 23 -15.27 9.98 -15.50
N GLY A 24 -15.16 9.25 -16.61
CA GLY A 24 -13.97 8.46 -16.99
C GLY A 24 -14.26 6.96 -17.21
N HIS A 25 -15.36 6.42 -16.66
CA HIS A 25 -15.67 4.99 -16.70
C HIS A 25 -16.74 4.61 -17.76
N ALA A 26 -16.51 5.01 -19.02
CA ALA A 26 -17.44 4.79 -20.14
C ALA A 26 -17.90 3.31 -20.29
N CYS A 27 -16.99 2.36 -20.06
CA CYS A 27 -17.31 0.92 -20.08
C CYS A 27 -18.32 0.51 -18.99
N ALA A 28 -18.16 0.98 -17.76
CA ALA A 28 -19.10 0.70 -16.67
C ALA A 28 -20.44 1.41 -16.89
N SER A 29 -20.39 2.67 -17.37
CA SER A 29 -21.58 3.45 -17.72
C SER A 29 -22.43 2.78 -18.80
N ALA A 30 -21.81 2.25 -19.87
CA ALA A 30 -22.51 1.53 -20.93
C ALA A 30 -23.17 0.23 -20.44
N PHE A 31 -22.52 -0.54 -19.56
CA PHE A 31 -23.12 -1.73 -18.94
C PHE A 31 -24.32 -1.39 -18.05
N ALA A 32 -24.28 -0.25 -17.34
CA ALA A 32 -25.40 0.22 -16.53
C ALA A 32 -26.56 0.79 -17.38
N ALA A 33 -26.28 1.31 -18.57
CA ALA A 33 -27.29 1.83 -19.50
C ALA A 33 -28.03 0.74 -20.29
N SER A 34 -27.43 -0.45 -20.48
CA SER A 34 -28.00 -1.58 -21.24
C SER A 34 -28.13 -2.85 -20.37
N PRO A 35 -28.88 -2.82 -19.25
CA PRO A 35 -28.84 -3.88 -18.23
C PRO A 35 -29.28 -5.26 -18.73
N GLU A 36 -30.34 -5.36 -19.53
CA GLU A 36 -30.85 -6.66 -20.03
C GLU A 36 -29.89 -7.32 -21.03
N GLU A 37 -29.33 -6.53 -21.96
CA GLU A 37 -28.30 -7.00 -22.89
C GLU A 37 -27.01 -7.35 -22.15
N ALA A 38 -26.60 -6.54 -21.17
CA ALA A 38 -25.41 -6.78 -20.35
C ALA A 38 -25.56 -8.06 -19.51
N VAL A 39 -26.72 -8.33 -18.90
CA VAL A 39 -26.99 -9.58 -18.18
C VAL A 39 -26.91 -10.78 -19.12
N SER A 40 -27.57 -10.69 -20.28
CA SER A 40 -27.60 -11.78 -21.27
C SER A 40 -26.21 -12.08 -21.85
N PHE A 41 -25.43 -11.04 -22.15
CA PHE A 41 -24.03 -11.15 -22.56
C PHE A 41 -23.16 -11.76 -21.45
N CYS A 42 -23.22 -11.23 -20.22
CA CYS A 42 -22.39 -11.70 -19.13
C CYS A 42 -22.72 -13.11 -18.63
N ALA A 43 -23.95 -13.60 -18.84
CA ALA A 43 -24.33 -14.98 -18.58
C ALA A 43 -23.61 -15.99 -19.50
N THR A 44 -23.20 -15.57 -20.71
CA THR A 44 -22.51 -16.41 -21.71
C THR A 44 -21.02 -16.08 -21.84
N TYR A 45 -20.59 -14.89 -21.40
CA TYR A 45 -19.22 -14.40 -21.51
C TYR A 45 -18.29 -14.90 -20.39
N THR A 46 -17.72 -16.10 -20.57
CA THR A 46 -16.80 -16.72 -19.58
C THR A 46 -15.35 -16.21 -19.68
N LYS A 47 -14.79 -15.82 -18.53
CA LYS A 47 -13.42 -15.24 -18.39
C LYS A 47 -12.28 -16.16 -18.84
N SER A 48 -12.49 -17.47 -18.87
CA SER A 48 -11.46 -18.48 -19.07
C SER A 48 -11.24 -18.89 -20.53
N VAL A 49 -12.13 -18.50 -21.46
CA VAL A 49 -12.12 -19.01 -22.85
C VAL A 49 -12.23 -17.92 -23.92
N ASN A 50 -12.91 -16.80 -23.66
CA ASN A 50 -13.19 -15.80 -24.69
C ASN A 50 -12.09 -14.74 -24.89
N THR A 51 -11.31 -14.89 -25.96
CA THR A 51 -10.36 -13.87 -26.48
C THR A 51 -10.92 -13.07 -27.66
N ALA A 52 -12.15 -13.35 -28.10
CA ALA A 52 -12.78 -12.73 -29.26
C ALA A 52 -12.91 -11.20 -29.13
N THR A 53 -12.51 -10.50 -30.20
CA THR A 53 -12.61 -9.03 -30.36
C THR A 53 -13.61 -8.62 -31.45
N THR A 54 -14.25 -9.60 -32.10
CA THR A 54 -15.23 -9.46 -33.18
C THR A 54 -16.55 -10.13 -32.78
N GLY A 55 -17.68 -9.67 -33.34
CA GLY A 55 -19.01 -10.22 -33.00
C GLY A 55 -19.51 -9.87 -31.60
N LEU A 56 -18.94 -8.84 -30.97
CA LEU A 56 -19.35 -8.35 -29.64
C LEU A 56 -20.58 -7.42 -29.74
N PRO A 57 -21.41 -7.32 -28.69
CA PRO A 57 -22.54 -6.37 -28.63
C PRO A 57 -22.10 -4.91 -28.83
N ALA A 58 -23.00 -4.06 -29.31
CA ALA A 58 -22.69 -2.66 -29.63
C ALA A 58 -22.09 -1.88 -28.43
N PHE A 59 -22.59 -2.12 -27.21
CA PHE A 59 -22.09 -1.47 -25.99
C PHE A 59 -20.64 -1.87 -25.63
N ALA A 60 -20.10 -2.98 -26.16
CA ALA A 60 -18.72 -3.41 -25.92
C ALA A 60 -17.67 -2.43 -26.47
N THR A 61 -18.06 -1.59 -27.43
CA THR A 61 -17.22 -0.52 -27.99
C THR A 61 -16.80 0.51 -26.93
N ALA A 62 -17.65 0.79 -25.93
CA ALA A 62 -17.32 1.64 -24.78
C ALA A 62 -16.23 1.03 -23.87
N CYS A 63 -16.01 -0.28 -23.97
CA CYS A 63 -14.91 -1.02 -23.35
C CYS A 63 -13.70 -1.19 -24.30
N ALA A 64 -13.68 -0.47 -25.43
CA ALA A 64 -12.71 -0.59 -26.52
C ALA A 64 -12.55 -2.03 -27.04
N ASN A 65 -13.62 -2.83 -26.98
CA ASN A 65 -13.63 -4.26 -27.33
C ASN A 65 -12.56 -5.10 -26.61
N LYS A 66 -12.00 -4.64 -25.47
CA LYS A 66 -10.92 -5.32 -24.74
C LYS A 66 -11.49 -6.40 -23.81
N PRO A 67 -11.15 -7.71 -23.99
CA PRO A 67 -11.72 -8.80 -23.18
C PRO A 67 -11.53 -8.65 -21.67
N LYS A 68 -10.40 -8.07 -21.22
CA LYS A 68 -10.16 -7.77 -19.80
C LYS A 68 -11.14 -6.73 -19.23
N LYS A 69 -11.51 -5.70 -20.00
CA LYS A 69 -12.47 -4.66 -19.56
C LYS A 69 -13.89 -5.22 -19.48
N LEU A 70 -14.30 -5.99 -20.50
CA LEU A 70 -15.58 -6.70 -20.52
C LEU A 70 -15.70 -7.70 -19.36
N SER A 71 -14.65 -8.49 -19.11
CA SER A 71 -14.57 -9.42 -17.97
C SER A 71 -14.69 -8.72 -16.63
N SER A 72 -14.11 -7.51 -16.49
CA SER A 72 -14.22 -6.70 -15.28
C SER A 72 -15.64 -6.19 -15.09
N ALA A 73 -16.25 -5.61 -16.14
CA ALA A 73 -17.62 -5.09 -16.09
C ALA A 73 -18.66 -6.20 -15.79
N CYS A 74 -18.55 -7.38 -16.42
CA CYS A 74 -19.40 -8.52 -16.10
C CYS A 74 -19.26 -9.02 -14.66
N SER A 75 -18.08 -8.89 -14.04
CA SER A 75 -17.88 -9.25 -12.63
C SER A 75 -18.66 -8.35 -11.67
N CYS A 76 -18.94 -7.12 -12.10
CA CYS A 76 -19.62 -6.10 -11.32
C CYS A 76 -21.14 -6.13 -11.51
N LEU A 77 -21.63 -6.84 -12.53
CA LEU A 77 -23.07 -6.96 -12.81
C LEU A 77 -23.78 -8.00 -11.93
N GLN A 78 -23.05 -8.94 -11.31
CA GLN A 78 -23.62 -10.03 -10.52
C GLN A 78 -24.03 -9.66 -9.07
N VAL A 79 -24.19 -8.38 -8.75
CA VAL A 79 -24.65 -7.94 -7.41
C VAL A 79 -25.93 -7.11 -7.54
N PRO A 80 -27.08 -7.78 -7.78
CA PRO A 80 -28.25 -7.45 -6.96
C PRO A 80 -29.21 -8.64 -6.74
N THR A 81 -29.13 -9.36 -5.60
CA THR A 81 -30.20 -10.31 -5.19
C THR A 81 -30.31 -10.63 -3.69
N THR A 82 -30.29 -9.62 -2.80
CA THR A 82 -30.73 -9.81 -1.38
C THR A 82 -31.38 -8.56 -0.79
N LEU A 83 -32.57 -8.18 -1.28
CA LEU A 83 -33.45 -7.20 -0.60
C LEU A 83 -34.93 -7.23 -1.04
N ALA A 84 -35.37 -8.28 -1.76
CA ALA A 84 -36.69 -8.32 -2.40
C ALA A 84 -37.49 -9.61 -2.11
N THR A 85 -37.65 -9.98 -0.84
CA THR A 85 -38.66 -10.96 -0.40
C THR A 85 -39.09 -10.70 1.03
N LEU A 86 -40.20 -9.97 1.22
CA LEU A 86 -41.12 -10.06 2.37
C LEU A 86 -42.37 -9.16 2.19
N VAL A 87 -43.17 -9.36 1.13
CA VAL A 87 -44.53 -8.80 1.06
C VAL A 87 -45.54 -9.78 0.43
N LYS A 88 -46.38 -10.36 1.30
CA LYS A 88 -47.77 -10.88 1.12
C LYS A 88 -48.29 -11.00 2.56
N SER A 89 -49.50 -10.57 2.97
CA SER A 89 -50.71 -10.06 2.29
C SER A 89 -51.49 -9.22 3.35
N SER A 90 -52.57 -8.45 3.14
CA SER A 90 -53.61 -8.42 2.09
C SER A 90 -54.32 -7.05 2.03
N ALA A 91 -55.20 -6.89 1.03
CA ALA A 91 -56.41 -6.05 0.99
C ALA A 91 -56.30 -4.50 1.06
N ALA A 92 -56.80 -3.86 0.01
CA ALA A 92 -57.23 -2.45 -0.06
C ALA A 92 -58.78 -2.38 0.10
N PRO A 93 -59.47 -1.22 0.20
CA PRO A 93 -59.45 -0.18 -0.85
C PRO A 93 -59.60 1.32 -0.44
N SER A 94 -59.16 2.21 -1.36
CA SER A 94 -59.63 3.60 -1.59
C SER A 94 -59.37 4.66 -0.48
N VAL A 95 -59.33 5.98 -0.73
CA VAL A 95 -59.80 6.83 -1.85
C VAL A 95 -58.68 7.81 -2.30
N ALA A 96 -58.93 8.55 -3.38
CA ALA A 96 -57.97 9.26 -4.24
C ALA A 96 -57.46 10.66 -3.79
N SER A 97 -56.46 11.11 -4.58
CA SER A 97 -56.25 12.47 -5.11
C SER A 97 -55.12 13.34 -4.53
N GLY A 98 -54.22 13.76 -5.44
CA GLY A 98 -53.61 15.10 -5.46
C GLY A 98 -52.36 15.34 -4.62
N TYR A 99 -51.21 15.48 -5.29
CA TYR A 99 -50.03 16.19 -4.78
C TYR A 99 -49.49 17.21 -5.80
N PRO A 100 -49.40 18.49 -5.41
CA PRO A 100 -48.32 19.41 -5.77
C PRO A 100 -47.42 19.68 -4.52
N PRO A 101 -46.27 20.39 -4.62
CA PRO A 101 -45.04 19.83 -4.05
C PRO A 101 -44.50 20.45 -2.75
N VAL A 102 -43.68 19.65 -2.07
CA VAL A 102 -42.46 19.97 -1.29
C VAL A 102 -42.39 21.32 -0.57
N VAL A 103 -42.32 21.26 0.77
CA VAL A 103 -41.66 22.29 1.62
C VAL A 103 -40.75 21.64 2.66
N ASN A 104 -39.70 22.35 3.04
CA ASN A 104 -38.60 21.85 3.88
C ASN A 104 -39.00 21.50 5.31
N ALA A 105 -38.38 20.46 5.86
CA ALA A 105 -38.52 20.08 7.25
C ALA A 105 -37.61 20.93 8.18
N THR A 106 -38.21 21.94 8.81
CA THR A 106 -37.75 22.40 10.13
C THR A 106 -38.65 21.83 11.21
N ASP A 107 -38.02 21.36 12.29
CA ASP A 107 -38.61 20.94 13.56
C ASP A 107 -39.45 19.63 13.55
N PHE A 108 -38.91 18.61 14.22
CA PHE A 108 -39.66 17.42 14.62
C PHE A 108 -39.26 17.03 16.04
N ARG A 109 -39.99 17.55 17.03
CA ARG A 109 -39.97 17.02 18.40
C ARG A 109 -40.81 15.74 18.45
N GLY A 110 -40.14 14.59 18.46
CA GLY A 110 -40.76 13.28 18.70
C GLY A 110 -40.25 12.63 19.98
N SER A 111 -41.10 12.52 20.99
CA SER A 111 -40.76 11.93 22.30
C SER A 111 -40.74 10.40 22.22
N TYR A 112 -39.61 9.77 22.59
CA TYR A 112 -39.56 8.32 22.83
C TYR A 112 -38.89 8.01 24.17
N ALA A 113 -39.43 6.99 24.87
CA ALA A 113 -39.05 6.65 26.24
C ALA A 113 -37.63 6.05 26.32
N ARG A 114 -36.93 6.37 27.42
CA ARG A 114 -35.52 6.04 27.63
C ARG A 114 -35.36 4.68 28.33
N ALA A 115 -34.61 3.77 27.70
CA ALA A 115 -34.12 2.54 28.36
C ALA A 115 -33.05 2.86 29.42
N PRO A 116 -32.91 2.04 30.49
CA PRO A 116 -32.04 2.34 31.62
C PRO A 116 -30.54 2.25 31.25
N THR A 117 -29.77 3.24 31.68
CA THR A 117 -28.30 3.30 31.50
C THR A 117 -27.55 2.56 32.61
N PRO A 118 -26.48 1.79 32.30
CA PRO A 118 -25.59 1.21 33.31
C PRO A 118 -24.81 2.30 34.08
N PRO A 119 -24.29 2.00 35.29
CA PRO A 119 -23.69 3.00 36.17
C PRO A 119 -22.37 3.57 35.62
N ALA A 120 -22.20 4.89 35.77
CA ALA A 120 -21.04 5.61 35.25
C ALA A 120 -19.81 5.51 36.16
N TYR A 121 -18.66 5.22 35.56
CA TYR A 121 -17.34 5.33 36.18
C TYR A 121 -16.98 6.80 36.48
N LYS A 122 -16.55 7.10 37.71
CA LYS A 122 -16.12 8.45 38.13
C LYS A 122 -14.58 8.57 38.11
N PRO A 123 -13.98 9.35 37.19
CA PRO A 123 -12.58 9.75 37.32
C PRO A 123 -12.46 10.90 38.33
N ALA A 124 -11.63 10.74 39.35
CA ALA A 124 -11.47 11.70 40.43
C ALA A 124 -10.30 12.68 40.19
N HIS A 125 -10.52 13.74 39.39
CA HIS A 125 -9.65 14.92 39.38
C HIS A 125 -10.46 16.22 39.28
N LYS A 126 -10.10 17.21 40.11
CA LYS A 126 -10.75 18.53 40.14
C LYS A 126 -10.28 19.39 38.96
N PRO A 127 -11.17 20.13 38.27
CA PRO A 127 -10.77 21.02 37.17
C PRO A 127 -10.05 22.27 37.72
N VAL A 128 -8.81 22.48 37.27
CA VAL A 128 -8.08 23.73 37.45
C VAL A 128 -8.56 24.75 36.42
N LYS A 129 -9.02 25.92 36.87
CA LYS A 129 -9.41 27.02 35.97
C LYS A 129 -8.17 27.78 35.49
N THR A 130 -7.66 27.45 34.31
CA THR A 130 -6.63 28.24 33.62
C THR A 130 -7.29 29.28 32.71
N LYS A 131 -6.90 30.55 32.80
CA LYS A 131 -7.36 31.60 31.87
C LYS A 131 -6.84 31.28 30.45
N VAL A 132 -7.74 31.23 29.47
CA VAL A 132 -7.37 31.16 28.06
C VAL A 132 -6.86 32.53 27.64
N ALA A 133 -5.55 32.65 27.39
CA ALA A 133 -5.00 33.82 26.72
C ALA A 133 -5.28 33.72 25.22
N THR A 134 -5.83 34.78 24.63
CA THR A 134 -6.00 34.91 23.18
C THR A 134 -4.64 34.88 22.48
N ARG A 135 -4.35 33.78 21.78
CA ARG A 135 -3.16 33.69 20.92
C ARG A 135 -3.37 34.53 19.66
N THR A 136 -2.55 35.55 19.50
CA THR A 136 -2.36 36.27 18.23
C THR A 136 -1.95 35.26 17.15
N SER A 137 -2.51 35.41 15.95
CA SER A 137 -2.18 34.57 14.79
C SER A 137 -0.73 34.82 14.35
N ILE A 138 0.12 33.79 14.48
CA ILE A 138 1.43 33.77 13.86
C ILE A 138 1.22 33.47 12.36
N PRO A 139 1.78 34.25 11.42
CA PRO A 139 1.65 33.96 10.00
C PRO A 139 2.35 32.63 9.67
N VAL A 140 1.61 31.73 9.04
CA VAL A 140 2.16 30.46 8.54
C VAL A 140 3.04 30.78 7.33
N ALA A 141 4.36 30.71 7.51
CA ALA A 141 5.30 30.82 6.41
C ALA A 141 5.09 29.65 5.43
N ALA A 142 4.94 29.97 4.14
CA ALA A 142 4.71 28.99 3.11
C ALA A 142 5.94 28.09 2.87
N GLY A 143 5.71 26.78 2.71
CA GLY A 143 6.52 25.94 1.83
C GLY A 143 8.00 25.73 2.17
N GLY A 144 8.37 25.65 3.45
CA GLY A 144 9.70 25.18 3.83
C GLY A 144 9.87 23.68 3.57
N ALA A 145 10.40 23.29 2.41
CA ALA A 145 10.73 21.89 2.13
C ALA A 145 11.70 21.34 3.17
N TYR A 146 11.38 20.21 3.80
CA TYR A 146 12.23 19.56 4.79
C TYR A 146 13.59 19.22 4.18
N ARG A 147 14.62 20.00 4.53
CA ARG A 147 16.01 19.68 4.23
C ARG A 147 16.53 18.80 5.38
N PRO A 148 16.73 17.48 5.18
CA PRO A 148 17.30 16.63 6.22
C PRO A 148 18.67 17.17 6.62
N ARG A 149 18.90 17.34 7.93
CA ARG A 149 20.22 17.69 8.46
C ARG A 149 21.12 16.46 8.35
N VAL A 150 21.81 16.32 7.22
CA VAL A 150 22.73 15.20 6.96
C VAL A 150 23.95 15.31 7.86
N THR A 151 23.87 14.69 9.04
CA THR A 151 25.05 14.39 9.86
C THR A 151 25.85 13.32 9.13
N THR A 152 27.09 13.65 8.72
CA THR A 152 27.99 12.68 8.09
C THR A 152 28.26 11.52 9.04
N ALA A 153 28.05 10.29 8.58
CA ALA A 153 28.41 9.10 9.34
C ALA A 153 29.91 9.10 9.67
N PRO A 154 30.32 8.66 10.88
CA PRO A 154 31.73 8.55 11.22
C PRO A 154 32.48 7.66 10.23
N PRO A 155 33.70 8.01 9.80
CA PRO A 155 34.48 7.16 8.90
C PRO A 155 34.66 5.76 9.50
N ALA A 156 34.43 4.72 8.68
CA ALA A 156 34.61 3.34 9.13
C ALA A 156 36.08 3.09 9.51
N PRO A 157 36.33 2.27 10.56
CA PRO A 157 37.67 1.79 10.87
C PRO A 157 38.35 1.11 9.67
N ALA A 158 39.69 1.11 9.67
CA ALA A 158 40.47 0.43 8.65
C ALA A 158 40.03 -1.04 8.51
N GLY A 159 39.77 -1.47 7.26
CA GLY A 159 39.29 -2.82 6.98
C GLY A 159 37.78 -3.05 7.20
N CYS A 160 36.99 -2.05 7.59
CA CYS A 160 35.51 -2.15 7.70
C CYS A 160 34.75 -1.49 6.54
N LYS A 161 35.45 -1.05 5.48
CA LYS A 161 34.86 -0.58 4.23
C LYS A 161 34.83 -1.72 3.20
N ALA A 162 33.63 -2.16 2.80
CA ALA A 162 33.44 -3.05 1.67
C ALA A 162 33.39 -2.23 0.37
N THR A 163 34.19 -2.61 -0.62
CA THR A 163 34.20 -2.04 -1.98
C THR A 163 33.83 -3.06 -3.06
N ALA A 164 33.56 -4.30 -2.65
CA ALA A 164 33.13 -5.41 -3.50
C ALA A 164 32.21 -6.33 -2.70
N TYR A 165 31.21 -6.93 -3.36
CA TYR A 165 30.19 -7.78 -2.72
C TYR A 165 30.80 -8.93 -1.90
N GLY A 166 31.81 -9.63 -2.42
CA GLY A 166 32.45 -10.76 -1.75
C GLY A 166 33.09 -10.43 -0.38
N ASN A 167 33.40 -9.16 -0.12
CA ASN A 167 34.01 -8.74 1.14
C ASN A 167 32.98 -8.53 2.28
N ILE A 168 31.69 -8.46 1.94
CA ILE A 168 30.63 -8.02 2.88
C ILE A 168 30.46 -9.01 4.03
N ALA A 169 30.31 -10.30 3.76
CA ALA A 169 30.10 -11.32 4.80
C ALA A 169 31.22 -11.32 5.86
N GLY A 170 32.48 -11.27 5.41
CA GLY A 170 33.65 -11.22 6.31
C GLY A 170 33.77 -9.90 7.08
N ILE A 171 33.24 -8.79 6.55
CA ILE A 171 33.20 -7.49 7.23
C ILE A 171 32.06 -7.47 8.28
N VAL A 172 30.86 -7.89 7.89
CA VAL A 172 29.68 -8.01 8.78
C VAL A 172 29.99 -8.88 10.00
N ALA A 173 30.72 -9.99 9.81
CA ALA A 173 31.11 -10.89 10.90
C ALA A 173 32.07 -10.26 11.94
N ARG A 174 32.83 -9.20 11.59
CA ARG A 174 33.90 -8.63 12.44
C ARG A 174 33.74 -7.17 12.87
N CYS A 175 33.03 -6.36 12.09
CA CYS A 175 32.95 -4.91 12.25
C CYS A 175 31.59 -4.48 12.82
N THR A 176 31.58 -3.41 13.63
CA THR A 176 30.37 -2.74 14.12
C THR A 176 30.15 -1.35 13.50
N ASN A 177 31.14 -0.78 12.82
CA ASN A 177 30.95 0.39 11.96
C ASN A 177 31.40 0.04 10.54
N ILE A 178 30.44 -0.20 9.66
CA ILE A 178 30.61 -0.76 8.32
C ILE A 178 30.27 0.30 7.28
N VAL A 179 31.10 0.44 6.25
CA VAL A 179 30.76 1.23 5.05
C VAL A 179 30.62 0.29 3.86
N LEU A 180 29.47 0.32 3.20
CA LEU A 180 29.26 -0.30 1.90
C LEU A 180 29.47 0.77 0.83
N HIS A 181 30.44 0.56 -0.07
CA HIS A 181 30.86 1.57 -1.04
C HIS A 181 30.83 1.03 -2.46
N ASN A 182 30.00 1.63 -3.32
CA ASN A 182 29.83 1.23 -4.72
C ASN A 182 29.61 -0.28 -4.91
N ILE A 183 28.79 -0.89 -4.04
CA ILE A 183 28.55 -2.34 -4.09
C ILE A 183 27.67 -2.69 -5.29
N ALA A 184 28.25 -3.37 -6.27
CA ALA A 184 27.50 -4.12 -7.27
C ALA A 184 27.17 -5.50 -6.70
N VAL A 185 25.89 -5.75 -6.40
CA VAL A 185 25.39 -7.05 -5.95
C VAL A 185 25.11 -7.91 -7.19
N PRO A 186 25.74 -9.10 -7.34
CA PRO A 186 25.55 -9.95 -8.50
C PRO A 186 24.09 -10.43 -8.71
N ALA A 187 23.75 -10.82 -9.93
CA ALA A 187 22.48 -11.49 -10.19
C ALA A 187 22.40 -12.82 -9.39
N GLY A 188 21.25 -13.09 -8.78
CA GLY A 188 21.04 -14.24 -7.90
C GLY A 188 21.64 -14.10 -6.49
N ALA A 189 22.32 -13.00 -6.17
CA ALA A 189 22.99 -12.80 -4.89
C ALA A 189 22.25 -11.76 -4.01
N THR A 190 22.03 -12.08 -2.73
CA THR A 190 21.38 -11.20 -1.76
C THR A 190 22.40 -10.39 -0.99
N LEU A 191 22.17 -9.09 -0.81
CA LEU A 191 22.86 -8.27 0.18
C LEU A 191 22.38 -8.65 1.59
N ASP A 192 23.04 -9.66 2.16
CA ASP A 192 22.68 -10.22 3.47
C ASP A 192 23.35 -9.47 4.62
N LEU A 193 22.54 -8.75 5.40
CA LEU A 193 22.92 -8.03 6.61
C LEU A 193 22.30 -8.66 7.87
N ARG A 194 21.86 -9.92 7.83
CA ARG A 194 21.21 -10.58 8.97
C ARG A 194 22.16 -11.00 10.10
N ASN A 195 23.45 -11.08 9.80
CA ASN A 195 24.53 -11.45 10.71
C ASN A 195 25.26 -10.24 11.31
N LEU A 196 24.64 -9.05 11.31
CA LEU A 196 25.17 -7.87 11.99
C LEU A 196 25.29 -8.14 13.50
N ARG A 197 26.40 -7.68 14.08
CA ARG A 197 26.57 -7.64 15.54
C ARG A 197 25.61 -6.62 16.15
N ASP A 198 25.16 -6.86 17.38
CA ASP A 198 24.32 -5.89 18.10
C ASP A 198 24.98 -4.50 18.17
N GLY A 199 24.19 -3.44 17.98
CA GLY A 199 24.68 -2.06 17.93
C GLY A 199 25.39 -1.65 16.63
N SER A 200 25.49 -2.52 15.62
CA SER A 200 26.22 -2.20 14.38
C SER A 200 25.59 -1.07 13.58
N THR A 201 26.44 -0.17 13.08
CA THR A 201 26.10 0.84 12.07
C THR A 201 26.57 0.38 10.68
N VAL A 202 25.69 0.43 9.69
CA VAL A 202 26.00 0.21 8.26
C VAL A 202 25.71 1.50 7.49
N THR A 203 26.71 2.03 6.81
CA THR A 203 26.60 3.23 5.97
C THR A 203 26.73 2.89 4.50
N PHE A 204 25.70 3.13 3.71
CA PHE A 204 25.76 3.08 2.25
C PHE A 204 26.45 4.33 1.69
N SER A 205 27.34 4.17 0.71
CA SER A 205 28.08 5.27 0.09
C SER A 205 28.32 5.01 -1.40
N GLY A 206 28.29 6.08 -2.21
CA GLY A 206 28.24 5.94 -3.67
C GLY A 206 26.97 5.20 -4.12
N THR A 207 27.05 4.44 -5.20
CA THR A 207 25.87 3.77 -5.79
C THR A 207 25.92 2.27 -5.56
N THR A 208 24.94 1.72 -4.82
CA THR A 208 24.70 0.28 -4.72
C THR A 208 23.74 -0.16 -5.82
N THR A 209 24.03 -1.26 -6.50
CA THR A 209 23.23 -1.79 -7.64
C THR A 209 22.99 -3.29 -7.50
N PHE A 210 21.97 -3.82 -8.18
CA PHE A 210 21.59 -5.23 -8.12
C PHE A 210 21.43 -5.86 -9.52
N GLY A 211 22.06 -7.01 -9.74
CA GLY A 211 21.91 -7.79 -10.97
C GLY A 211 20.51 -8.34 -11.18
N THR A 212 20.07 -8.42 -12.44
CA THR A 212 18.71 -8.85 -12.80
C THR A 212 18.45 -10.30 -12.38
N THR A 213 17.51 -10.49 -11.46
CA THR A 213 17.21 -11.78 -10.82
C THR A 213 15.70 -12.08 -10.93
N PRO A 214 15.24 -12.73 -12.02
CA PRO A 214 13.82 -12.92 -12.31
C PRO A 214 13.23 -14.08 -11.48
N ILE A 215 13.14 -13.91 -10.17
CA ILE A 215 12.65 -14.89 -9.19
C ILE A 215 11.71 -14.20 -8.22
N SER A 216 10.47 -14.70 -8.09
CA SER A 216 9.42 -14.05 -7.27
C SER A 216 9.69 -14.08 -5.77
N GLY A 217 10.25 -15.18 -5.25
CA GLY A 217 10.63 -15.34 -3.85
C GLY A 217 12.09 -15.00 -3.54
N PHE A 218 12.71 -14.14 -4.35
CA PHE A 218 14.06 -13.64 -4.08
C PHE A 218 13.97 -12.25 -3.45
N ASP A 219 14.65 -12.07 -2.32
CA ASP A 219 14.76 -10.82 -1.59
C ASP A 219 16.19 -10.26 -1.78
N PRO A 220 16.37 -9.14 -2.51
CA PRO A 220 17.69 -8.59 -2.82
C PRO A 220 18.45 -8.04 -1.61
N VAL A 221 17.76 -7.55 -0.57
CA VAL A 221 18.37 -7.07 0.69
C VAL A 221 17.65 -7.66 1.89
N LEU A 222 18.40 -8.25 2.82
CA LEU A 222 17.88 -8.80 4.08
C LEU A 222 18.53 -8.10 5.28
N ILE A 223 17.72 -7.56 6.19
CA ILE A 223 18.16 -6.82 7.37
C ILE A 223 17.54 -7.43 8.63
N HIS A 224 18.39 -7.82 9.58
CA HIS A 224 18.02 -8.30 10.91
C HIS A 224 19.08 -7.84 11.93
N GLY A 225 18.70 -7.66 13.20
CA GLY A 225 19.63 -7.31 14.28
C GLY A 225 19.01 -6.41 15.37
N ARG A 226 19.72 -6.28 16.49
CA ARG A 226 19.31 -5.46 17.64
C ARG A 226 20.19 -4.22 17.77
N GLY A 227 19.57 -3.06 18.02
CA GLY A 227 20.29 -1.79 18.21
C GLY A 227 21.02 -1.30 16.97
N ILE A 228 20.76 -1.89 15.80
CA ILE A 228 21.49 -1.58 14.57
C ILE A 228 21.04 -0.24 13.98
N THR A 229 21.95 0.44 13.29
CA THR A 229 21.68 1.65 12.52
C THR A 229 22.03 1.41 11.05
N ILE A 230 21.06 1.56 10.14
CA ILE A 230 21.30 1.55 8.69
C ILE A 230 21.16 2.98 8.20
N THR A 231 22.19 3.51 7.53
CA THR A 231 22.26 4.92 7.13
C THR A 231 22.94 5.12 5.77
N GLY A 232 22.88 6.34 5.24
CA GLY A 232 23.46 6.73 3.97
C GLY A 232 24.42 7.92 4.10
N ALA A 233 25.53 7.88 3.38
CA ALA A 233 26.44 9.00 3.21
C ALA A 233 25.85 10.07 2.25
N PRO A 234 26.33 11.33 2.29
CA PRO A 234 25.92 12.35 1.32
C PRO A 234 26.08 11.84 -0.13
N GLY A 235 25.04 12.01 -0.95
CA GLY A 235 25.05 11.62 -2.36
C GLY A 235 24.99 10.11 -2.65
N HIS A 236 24.89 9.24 -1.65
CA HIS A 236 24.70 7.80 -1.89
C HIS A 236 23.34 7.52 -2.59
N VAL A 237 23.26 6.40 -3.31
CA VAL A 237 22.04 5.86 -3.93
C VAL A 237 22.02 4.34 -3.80
N ILE A 238 20.85 3.77 -3.55
CA ILE A 238 20.56 2.34 -3.69
C ILE A 238 19.62 2.18 -4.89
N GLU A 239 20.11 1.61 -5.97
CA GLU A 239 19.39 1.44 -7.24
C GLU A 239 18.89 0.00 -7.39
N GLY A 240 17.56 -0.19 -7.37
CA GLY A 240 16.92 -1.50 -7.33
C GLY A 240 16.76 -2.22 -8.68
N ASN A 241 17.20 -1.64 -9.79
CA ASN A 241 17.16 -2.20 -11.14
C ASN A 241 15.72 -2.54 -11.61
N GLY A 242 14.73 -1.78 -11.15
CA GLY A 242 13.30 -1.99 -11.38
C GLY A 242 12.92 -2.03 -12.86
N ALA A 243 13.53 -1.14 -13.66
CA ALA A 243 13.27 -1.02 -15.10
C ALA A 243 13.55 -2.31 -15.90
N ALA A 244 14.41 -3.21 -15.40
CA ALA A 244 14.61 -4.52 -16.03
C ALA A 244 13.36 -5.43 -15.92
N TYR A 245 12.62 -5.31 -14.82
CA TYR A 245 11.47 -6.15 -14.47
C TYR A 245 10.11 -5.55 -14.85
N TRP A 246 10.00 -4.22 -14.85
CA TRP A 246 8.75 -3.47 -15.03
C TRP A 246 8.02 -3.80 -16.34
N ASP A 247 6.77 -4.22 -16.20
CA ASP A 247 5.88 -4.71 -17.26
C ASP A 247 4.41 -4.27 -17.06
N GLY A 248 4.16 -3.30 -16.18
CA GLY A 248 2.82 -2.83 -15.80
C GLY A 248 1.99 -3.81 -14.97
N LEU A 249 2.49 -5.02 -14.68
CA LEU A 249 1.73 -6.07 -13.98
C LEU A 249 2.20 -6.31 -12.54
N GLY A 250 3.41 -5.87 -12.16
CA GLY A 250 3.86 -5.89 -10.76
C GLY A 250 3.87 -7.30 -10.17
N SER A 251 3.28 -7.46 -8.97
CA SER A 251 3.04 -8.77 -8.34
C SER A 251 1.79 -9.50 -8.86
N ASN A 252 0.94 -8.85 -9.65
CA ASN A 252 -0.29 -9.45 -10.19
C ASN A 252 -0.07 -10.38 -11.39
N GLY A 253 1.15 -10.45 -11.94
CA GLY A 253 1.52 -11.38 -13.01
C GLY A 253 2.68 -10.87 -13.87
N GLY A 254 2.75 -11.37 -15.11
CA GLY A 254 3.79 -10.98 -16.07
C GLY A 254 5.12 -11.69 -15.86
N GLY A 255 6.23 -10.99 -16.10
CA GLY A 255 7.58 -11.50 -15.85
C GLY A 255 7.83 -11.70 -14.36
N LYS A 256 8.70 -12.66 -14.01
CA LYS A 256 9.14 -12.86 -12.62
C LYS A 256 10.01 -11.68 -12.16
N LYS A 257 9.76 -11.20 -10.94
CA LYS A 257 10.38 -10.02 -10.33
C LYS A 257 10.60 -10.29 -8.84
N PRO A 258 11.67 -9.82 -8.19
CA PRO A 258 11.81 -9.85 -6.74
C PRO A 258 10.60 -9.18 -6.07
N ASN A 259 9.86 -9.89 -5.22
CA ASN A 259 8.60 -9.35 -4.67
C ASN A 259 8.83 -8.27 -3.61
N HIS A 260 9.83 -8.44 -2.73
CA HIS A 260 10.24 -7.41 -1.77
C HIS A 260 11.68 -7.02 -2.06
N PHE A 261 11.98 -5.73 -2.12
CA PHE A 261 13.34 -5.26 -2.39
C PHE A 261 14.22 -5.28 -1.13
N ILE A 262 13.68 -4.80 -0.01
CA ILE A 262 14.33 -4.74 1.29
C ILE A 262 13.42 -5.39 2.32
N VAL A 263 13.81 -6.56 2.83
CA VAL A 263 13.13 -7.20 3.95
C VAL A 263 13.82 -6.80 5.25
N VAL A 264 13.04 -6.21 6.16
CA VAL A 264 13.45 -5.81 7.50
C VAL A 264 12.70 -6.71 8.49
N GLU A 265 13.37 -7.76 8.96
CA GLU A 265 12.73 -8.82 9.73
C GLU A 265 13.38 -9.02 11.11
N ASP A 266 12.54 -9.24 12.13
CA ASP A 266 12.92 -9.49 13.53
C ASP A 266 13.85 -8.42 14.17
N VAL A 267 13.93 -7.21 13.58
CA VAL A 267 14.76 -6.11 14.13
C VAL A 267 14.23 -5.57 15.45
N VAL A 268 15.12 -5.29 16.40
CA VAL A 268 14.75 -4.81 17.74
C VAL A 268 15.49 -3.53 18.14
N ASN A 269 14.76 -2.49 18.53
CA ASN A 269 15.28 -1.20 19.00
C ASN A 269 16.31 -0.58 18.01
N SER A 270 15.98 -0.59 16.72
CA SER A 270 16.90 -0.29 15.61
C SER A 270 16.45 0.93 14.80
N VAL A 271 17.37 1.51 14.02
CA VAL A 271 17.14 2.72 13.22
C VAL A 271 17.51 2.50 11.75
N ILE A 272 16.67 2.97 10.83
CA ILE A 272 16.99 3.09 9.40
C ILE A 272 16.81 4.56 9.03
N THR A 273 17.82 5.23 8.49
CA THR A 273 17.76 6.69 8.30
C THR A 273 18.47 7.17 7.05
N ASN A 274 18.04 8.30 6.50
CA ASN A 274 18.73 9.02 5.43
C ASN A 274 19.08 8.17 4.18
N LEU A 275 18.28 7.16 3.82
CA LEU A 275 18.52 6.35 2.60
C LEU A 275 17.85 6.96 1.37
N ASN A 276 18.57 6.94 0.24
CA ASN A 276 18.06 7.30 -1.08
C ASN A 276 17.92 6.02 -1.91
N ILE A 277 16.68 5.56 -2.10
CA ILE A 277 16.36 4.34 -2.85
C ILE A 277 15.65 4.72 -4.14
N LYS A 278 16.05 4.11 -5.25
CA LYS A 278 15.48 4.33 -6.58
C LYS A 278 15.09 3.04 -7.26
N ASN A 279 14.09 3.16 -8.13
CA ASN A 279 13.70 2.16 -9.13
C ASN A 279 13.71 0.73 -8.59
N TRP A 280 12.85 0.41 -7.64
CA TRP A 280 12.77 -0.94 -7.08
C TRP A 280 11.75 -1.81 -7.87
N PRO A 281 11.85 -3.16 -7.82
CA PRO A 281 11.09 -4.01 -8.74
C PRO A 281 9.58 -4.07 -8.46
N VAL A 282 9.18 -4.33 -7.21
CA VAL A 282 7.79 -4.49 -6.75
C VAL A 282 7.65 -3.83 -5.38
N HIS A 283 7.49 -4.53 -4.25
CA HIS A 283 7.36 -3.89 -2.93
C HIS A 283 8.73 -3.39 -2.44
N CYS A 284 8.83 -2.19 -1.87
CA CYS A 284 10.12 -1.61 -1.44
C CYS A 284 10.58 -2.17 -0.09
N PHE A 285 9.99 -1.70 1.01
CA PHE A 285 10.25 -2.22 2.35
C PHE A 285 9.16 -3.20 2.79
N TYR A 286 9.55 -4.44 3.05
CA TYR A 286 8.72 -5.39 3.80
C TYR A 286 9.21 -5.45 5.25
N ILE A 287 8.42 -4.86 6.16
CA ILE A 287 8.73 -4.77 7.60
C ILE A 287 7.90 -5.83 8.34
N ASN A 288 8.58 -6.82 8.92
CA ASN A 288 7.96 -7.96 9.58
C ASN A 288 8.55 -8.23 10.96
N ARG A 289 7.70 -8.46 11.96
CA ARG A 289 8.09 -8.78 13.35
C ARG A 289 9.04 -7.77 14.02
N ALA A 290 9.14 -6.54 13.49
CA ALA A 290 9.97 -5.48 14.03
C ALA A 290 9.45 -4.99 15.39
N LYS A 291 10.34 -4.67 16.34
CA LYS A 291 9.99 -4.20 17.69
C LYS A 291 10.79 -2.98 18.10
N GLY A 292 10.19 -1.79 18.07
CA GLY A 292 10.91 -0.54 18.37
C GLY A 292 11.79 -0.07 17.21
N LEU A 293 11.28 -0.14 15.98
CA LEU A 293 11.99 0.31 14.78
C LEU A 293 11.67 1.78 14.48
N THR A 294 12.69 2.61 14.27
CA THR A 294 12.51 3.97 13.72
C THR A 294 13.06 4.07 12.31
N ILE A 295 12.25 4.52 11.37
CA ILE A 295 12.64 4.87 10.00
C ILE A 295 12.49 6.39 9.82
N SER A 296 13.51 7.09 9.30
CA SER A 296 13.41 8.54 9.12
C SER A 296 14.25 9.16 8.01
N GLY A 297 13.76 10.20 7.34
CA GLY A 297 14.56 10.97 6.39
C GLY A 297 14.85 10.24 5.07
N LEU A 298 14.04 9.24 4.72
CA LEU A 298 14.24 8.46 3.50
C LEU A 298 13.69 9.19 2.28
N THR A 299 14.27 8.91 1.11
CA THR A 299 13.70 9.25 -0.20
C THR A 299 13.57 7.97 -1.00
N LEU A 300 12.33 7.54 -1.25
CA LEU A 300 11.99 6.43 -2.13
C LEU A 300 11.46 7.03 -3.45
N ASP A 301 12.23 6.93 -4.53
CA ASP A 301 11.87 7.50 -5.83
C ASP A 301 11.73 6.42 -6.92
N ASN A 302 10.47 6.04 -7.20
CA ASN A 302 10.07 5.14 -8.28
C ASN A 302 9.40 5.89 -9.45
N SER A 303 9.56 7.23 -9.54
CA SER A 303 8.84 8.03 -10.54
C SER A 303 9.22 7.72 -11.99
N ALA A 304 10.40 7.13 -12.24
CA ALA A 304 10.75 6.59 -13.56
C ALA A 304 9.78 5.49 -14.04
N GLY A 305 9.10 4.80 -13.10
CA GLY A 305 8.08 3.80 -13.38
C GLY A 305 6.69 4.36 -13.70
N ASP A 306 6.47 5.67 -13.66
CA ASP A 306 5.20 6.29 -14.05
C ASP A 306 5.00 6.33 -15.56
N ALA A 307 6.08 6.43 -16.34
CA ALA A 307 6.01 6.36 -17.80
C ALA A 307 5.70 4.91 -18.24
N PRO A 308 4.91 4.71 -19.31
CA PRO A 308 4.76 3.40 -19.93
C PRO A 308 6.08 2.96 -20.59
N ASN A 309 6.26 1.65 -20.74
CA ASN A 309 7.36 1.05 -21.51
C ASN A 309 6.84 0.04 -22.54
N SER A 310 7.73 -0.59 -23.30
CA SER A 310 7.38 -1.56 -24.35
C SER A 310 6.72 -2.85 -23.83
N LYS A 311 6.74 -3.11 -22.51
CA LYS A 311 6.14 -4.27 -21.86
C LYS A 311 4.81 -3.95 -21.16
N SER A 312 4.55 -2.69 -20.81
CA SER A 312 3.38 -2.29 -20.01
C SER A 312 2.12 -1.95 -20.79
N HIS A 313 2.11 -2.14 -22.12
CA HIS A 313 0.93 -1.98 -22.99
C HIS A 313 0.20 -0.61 -22.89
N GLY A 314 0.93 0.45 -22.50
CA GLY A 314 0.39 1.81 -22.32
C GLY A 314 0.03 2.16 -20.87
N ASP A 315 0.00 1.19 -19.96
CA ASP A 315 -0.11 1.44 -18.52
C ASP A 315 1.25 1.87 -17.93
N LYS A 316 1.28 2.41 -16.70
CA LYS A 316 2.54 2.74 -15.99
C LYS A 316 3.48 1.52 -15.99
N ALA A 317 4.78 1.71 -16.24
CA ALA A 317 5.72 0.58 -16.28
C ALA A 317 5.82 -0.16 -14.94
N SER A 318 5.82 0.58 -13.83
CA SER A 318 5.86 0.04 -12.48
C SER A 318 4.46 -0.15 -11.89
N HIS A 319 4.26 -1.23 -11.15
CA HIS A 319 2.99 -1.59 -10.51
C HIS A 319 3.22 -2.42 -9.23
N ASN A 320 2.32 -2.30 -8.25
CA ASN A 320 2.51 -2.81 -6.87
C ASN A 320 3.84 -2.36 -6.25
N SER A 321 4.16 -1.08 -6.45
CA SER A 321 5.42 -0.50 -5.97
C SER A 321 5.28 0.09 -4.57
N ASP A 322 4.75 -0.68 -3.62
CA ASP A 322 4.46 -0.20 -2.27
C ASP A 322 5.73 0.35 -1.58
N GLY A 323 5.59 1.46 -0.86
CA GLY A 323 6.71 2.12 -0.17
C GLY A 323 7.12 1.40 1.11
N PHE A 324 6.14 1.15 1.99
CA PHE A 324 6.34 0.45 3.26
C PHE A 324 5.17 -0.49 3.58
N ASP A 325 5.39 -1.80 3.42
CA ASP A 325 4.50 -2.83 3.93
C ASP A 325 4.86 -3.16 5.38
N ILE A 326 3.91 -3.01 6.30
CA ILE A 326 4.09 -3.35 7.71
C ILE A 326 3.20 -4.54 8.08
N SER A 327 3.81 -5.54 8.72
CA SER A 327 3.13 -6.72 9.26
C SER A 327 3.72 -7.17 10.59
N SER A 328 2.87 -7.72 11.47
CA SER A 328 3.23 -8.34 12.75
C SER A 328 4.22 -7.58 13.65
N SER A 329 4.28 -6.26 13.54
CA SER A 329 5.31 -5.42 14.19
C SER A 329 4.74 -4.57 15.32
N ASP A 330 5.59 -4.17 16.26
CA ASP A 330 5.24 -3.34 17.43
C ASP A 330 6.17 -2.12 17.57
N ARG A 331 5.61 -0.96 17.95
CA ARG A 331 6.36 0.30 18.15
C ARG A 331 7.22 0.67 16.93
N VAL A 332 6.60 0.67 15.75
CA VAL A 332 7.25 1.14 14.52
C VAL A 332 6.95 2.62 14.32
N THR A 333 7.97 3.44 14.13
CA THR A 333 7.82 4.85 13.74
C THR A 333 8.44 5.06 12.36
N ILE A 334 7.67 5.56 11.39
CA ILE A 334 8.19 6.04 10.09
C ILE A 334 7.94 7.54 10.03
N LYS A 335 8.98 8.34 9.75
CA LYS A 335 8.82 9.80 9.72
C LYS A 335 9.63 10.56 8.68
N ASN A 336 9.21 11.78 8.37
CA ASN A 336 9.95 12.75 7.55
C ASN A 336 10.49 12.13 6.24
N THR A 337 9.65 11.38 5.52
CA THR A 337 10.08 10.50 4.42
C THR A 337 9.28 10.80 3.16
N VAL A 338 9.98 10.87 2.03
CA VAL A 338 9.40 11.10 0.70
C VAL A 338 9.23 9.76 -0.01
N VAL A 339 8.04 9.53 -0.58
CA VAL A 339 7.74 8.34 -1.38
C VAL A 339 7.06 8.78 -2.68
N LYS A 340 7.66 8.45 -3.82
CA LYS A 340 7.07 8.57 -5.14
C LYS A 340 6.92 7.18 -5.75
N ASN A 341 5.69 6.71 -5.95
CA ASN A 341 5.44 5.33 -6.37
C ASN A 341 4.11 5.16 -7.11
N GLN A 342 3.68 3.90 -7.29
CA GLN A 342 2.51 3.51 -8.08
C GLN A 342 1.53 2.61 -7.30
N ASP A 343 1.77 2.38 -5.99
CA ASP A 343 0.84 1.68 -5.08
C ASP A 343 0.92 2.32 -3.67
N ASP A 344 0.60 1.64 -2.57
CA ASP A 344 0.51 2.29 -1.26
C ASP A 344 1.81 2.98 -0.83
N CYS A 345 1.71 4.20 -0.29
CA CYS A 345 2.85 4.89 0.31
C CYS A 345 3.27 4.17 1.60
N VAL A 346 2.28 3.74 2.38
CA VAL A 346 2.41 2.84 3.55
C VAL A 346 1.18 1.93 3.59
N ALA A 347 1.38 0.64 3.81
CA ALA A 347 0.32 -0.36 3.99
C ALA A 347 0.50 -1.12 5.32
N VAL A 348 -0.32 -0.79 6.33
CA VAL A 348 -0.28 -1.46 7.65
C VAL A 348 -1.22 -2.66 7.67
N THR A 349 -0.72 -3.85 7.37
CA THR A 349 -1.54 -5.07 7.25
C THR A 349 -1.76 -5.80 8.58
N SER A 350 -0.81 -5.66 9.52
CA SER A 350 -0.96 -6.06 10.94
C SER A 350 0.11 -5.39 11.80
N GLY A 351 -0.18 -5.17 13.08
CA GLY A 351 0.77 -4.63 14.07
C GLY A 351 0.15 -3.76 15.15
N THR A 352 0.97 -3.34 16.11
CA THR A 352 0.60 -2.52 17.26
C THR A 352 1.47 -1.28 17.41
N ASN A 353 0.90 -0.18 17.90
CA ASN A 353 1.66 1.03 18.26
C ASN A 353 2.50 1.59 17.10
N ILE A 354 1.87 1.85 15.95
CA ILE A 354 2.55 2.29 14.72
C ILE A 354 2.30 3.79 14.51
N LEU A 355 3.37 4.57 14.39
CA LEU A 355 3.31 6.01 14.10
C LEU A 355 3.91 6.31 12.72
N ILE A 356 3.13 6.96 11.86
CA ILE A 356 3.53 7.38 10.52
C ILE A 356 3.30 8.90 10.44
N THR A 357 4.34 9.71 10.30
CA THR A 357 4.22 11.18 10.44
C THR A 357 5.19 11.98 9.58
N GLY A 358 4.81 13.16 9.07
CA GLY A 358 5.71 13.94 8.20
C GLY A 358 6.00 13.26 6.86
N MET A 359 5.10 12.44 6.34
CA MET A 359 5.27 11.77 5.04
C MET A 359 4.94 12.72 3.89
N THR A 360 5.67 12.56 2.78
CA THR A 360 5.34 13.20 1.50
C THR A 360 5.15 12.10 0.46
N CYS A 361 3.90 11.69 0.26
CA CYS A 361 3.49 10.62 -0.65
C CYS A 361 3.01 11.19 -1.99
N SER A 362 3.46 10.63 -3.11
CA SER A 362 2.92 10.99 -4.44
C SER A 362 2.90 9.85 -5.46
N GLY A 363 1.96 9.94 -6.41
CA GLY A 363 1.82 9.00 -7.55
C GLY A 363 1.07 7.70 -7.25
N GLY A 364 1.06 7.27 -5.98
CA GLY A 364 0.62 5.96 -5.53
C GLY A 364 -0.83 5.87 -5.05
N HIS A 365 -1.07 5.06 -4.00
CA HIS A 365 -2.39 4.76 -3.44
C HIS A 365 -2.63 5.33 -2.03
N GLY A 366 -1.72 6.18 -1.52
CA GLY A 366 -1.93 6.92 -0.27
C GLY A 366 -1.47 6.17 0.99
N LEU A 367 -2.00 6.59 2.14
CA LEU A 367 -1.70 6.01 3.46
C LEU A 367 -2.79 5.02 3.85
N SER A 368 -2.45 3.73 3.84
CA SER A 368 -3.39 2.62 3.97
C SER A 368 -3.21 1.81 5.25
N ILE A 369 -4.33 1.49 5.90
CA ILE A 369 -4.45 0.32 6.76
C ILE A 369 -4.98 -0.85 5.91
N GLY A 370 -4.28 -1.98 5.96
CA GLY A 370 -4.66 -3.23 5.31
C GLY A 370 -3.97 -3.53 3.98
N SER A 371 -4.43 -4.53 3.21
CA SER A 371 -5.65 -5.30 3.45
C SER A 371 -5.54 -6.18 4.71
N ILE A 372 -6.40 -5.93 5.69
CA ILE A 372 -6.58 -6.79 6.87
C ILE A 372 -7.40 -8.02 6.44
N GLY A 373 -7.08 -9.21 6.95
CA GLY A 373 -7.85 -10.43 6.66
C GLY A 373 -7.13 -11.37 5.68
N GLY A 374 -7.33 -12.67 5.87
CA GLY A 374 -6.74 -13.72 5.04
C GLY A 374 -5.22 -13.91 5.22
N LYS A 375 -4.62 -13.37 6.29
CA LYS A 375 -3.20 -13.55 6.64
C LYS A 375 -3.05 -14.31 7.97
N SER A 376 -1.81 -14.70 8.32
CA SER A 376 -1.49 -15.31 9.62
C SER A 376 -1.74 -14.37 10.80
N ASN A 377 -1.54 -13.07 10.61
CA ASN A 377 -1.89 -12.02 11.56
C ASN A 377 -2.80 -10.99 10.86
N ASN A 378 -3.91 -10.65 11.52
CA ASN A 378 -4.95 -9.74 11.02
C ASN A 378 -5.31 -8.67 12.06
N ILE A 379 -4.48 -8.49 13.09
CA ILE A 379 -4.71 -7.52 14.16
C ILE A 379 -3.97 -6.23 13.83
N VAL A 380 -4.70 -5.11 13.83
CA VAL A 380 -4.15 -3.76 13.74
C VAL A 380 -4.69 -2.97 14.92
N SER A 381 -3.83 -2.36 15.74
CA SER A 381 -4.25 -1.56 16.90
C SER A 381 -3.26 -0.43 17.20
N GLY A 382 -3.75 0.74 17.61
CA GLY A 382 -2.89 1.89 17.93
C GLY A 382 -2.04 2.35 16.74
N VAL A 383 -2.67 2.59 15.58
CA VAL A 383 -2.01 3.17 14.40
C VAL A 383 -2.38 4.64 14.28
N THR A 384 -1.37 5.50 14.11
CA THR A 384 -1.54 6.94 13.91
C THR A 384 -0.85 7.37 12.62
N PHE A 385 -1.60 7.99 11.72
CA PHE A 385 -1.08 8.78 10.60
C PHE A 385 -1.28 10.27 10.92
N SER A 386 -0.22 11.09 10.87
CA SER A 386 -0.32 12.54 11.14
C SER A 386 0.58 13.36 10.22
N ASP A 387 0.34 14.68 10.16
CA ASP A 387 1.28 15.70 9.64
C ASP A 387 1.87 15.38 8.25
N SER A 388 1.09 14.72 7.39
CA SER A 388 1.56 14.12 6.13
C SER A 388 0.83 14.71 4.93
N THR A 389 1.55 14.84 3.81
CA THR A 389 1.04 15.32 2.52
C THR A 389 0.90 14.15 1.54
N ILE A 390 -0.24 14.08 0.85
CA ILE A 390 -0.50 13.09 -0.20
C ILE A 390 -0.97 13.84 -1.45
N THR A 391 -0.28 13.67 -2.58
CA THR A 391 -0.62 14.32 -3.86
C THR A 391 -0.66 13.32 -5.00
N ASN A 392 -1.39 13.62 -6.08
CA ASN A 392 -1.41 12.83 -7.33
C ASN A 392 -1.56 11.31 -7.10
N SER A 393 -2.34 10.93 -6.09
CA SER A 393 -2.48 9.55 -5.61
C SER A 393 -3.94 9.12 -5.69
N ARG A 394 -4.20 7.83 -5.93
CA ARG A 394 -5.55 7.27 -6.06
C ARG A 394 -6.43 7.47 -4.83
N ASN A 395 -5.82 7.46 -3.64
CA ASN A 395 -6.50 7.70 -2.37
C ASN A 395 -5.62 8.62 -1.49
N GLY A 396 -6.25 9.31 -0.54
CA GLY A 396 -5.57 9.95 0.57
C GLY A 396 -5.38 8.96 1.72
N CYS A 397 -6.25 9.03 2.72
CA CYS A 397 -6.34 8.04 3.80
C CYS A 397 -7.22 6.86 3.37
N ARG A 398 -6.79 5.62 3.63
CA ARG A 398 -7.55 4.40 3.26
C ARG A 398 -7.53 3.36 4.36
N ILE A 399 -8.65 2.66 4.56
CA ILE A 399 -8.73 1.43 5.34
C ILE A 399 -9.35 0.36 4.43
N LYS A 400 -8.69 -0.79 4.30
CA LYS A 400 -9.13 -1.92 3.47
C LYS A 400 -9.10 -3.22 4.28
N SER A 401 -10.18 -3.98 4.23
CA SER A 401 -10.28 -5.34 4.78
C SER A 401 -10.79 -6.31 3.73
N LYS A 402 -10.42 -7.58 3.86
CA LYS A 402 -11.02 -8.69 3.13
C LYS A 402 -12.17 -9.24 3.98
N LEU A 403 -13.35 -9.31 3.38
CA LEU A 403 -14.42 -10.17 3.91
C LEU A 403 -13.98 -11.63 3.77
N ARG A 404 -14.44 -12.48 4.70
CA ARG A 404 -14.23 -13.94 4.65
C ARG A 404 -15.27 -14.58 3.74
#